data_AF-A0A093P112-F1
#
_entry.id   AF-A0A093P112-F1
#
_cell.length_a   1.000
_cell.length_b   1.000
_cell.length_c   1.000
_cell.angle_alpha   90.00
_cell.angle_beta   90.00
_cell.angle_gamma   90.00
#
_symmetry.space_group_name_H-M   'P 1'
#
loop_
_entity.id
_entity.type
_entity.pdbx_description
1 polymer ?
#
loop_
_entity_poly.entity_id
_entity_poly.type
_entity_poly.pdbx_seq_one_letter_code
_entity_poly.pdbx_strand_id
1 'polypeptide(L)'
;SLEEFAGRSTLHGIQHIFRHRCYTARNLLWLLAFLGSLALLIHAYAKCVGLYFQYPHSTQLEEEMARKKTFPAITLCNLNPARFSRLSGHDLYWAGEMLGLLD
;
A
#
# COMPACT_ATOMS: atom_id res chain seq x y z
N SER A 1 22.84 -41.35 2.75
CA SER A 1 21.99 -41.26 3.97
C SER A 1 21.59 -39.80 4.22
N LEU A 2 20.74 -39.51 5.23
CA LEU A 2 20.35 -38.11 5.56
C LEU A 2 21.58 -37.23 5.91
N GLU A 3 22.65 -37.85 6.41
CA GLU A 3 23.92 -37.20 6.73
C GLU A 3 24.69 -36.77 5.47
N GLU A 4 24.75 -37.64 4.47
CA GLU A 4 25.38 -37.34 3.18
C GLU A 4 24.66 -36.19 2.45
N PHE A 5 23.33 -36.15 2.60
CA PHE A 5 22.53 -35.01 2.15
C PHE A 5 22.84 -33.73 2.95
N ALA A 6 22.89 -33.82 4.28
CA ALA A 6 23.22 -32.69 5.15
C ALA A 6 24.64 -32.13 4.91
N GLY A 7 25.61 -32.99 4.58
CA GLY A 7 26.98 -32.62 4.25
C GLY A 7 27.17 -32.04 2.85
N ARG A 8 26.26 -32.34 1.91
CA ARG A 8 26.25 -31.77 0.54
C ARG A 8 25.30 -30.59 0.38
N SER A 9 24.54 -30.26 1.42
CA SER A 9 23.60 -29.14 1.42
C SER A 9 24.31 -27.80 1.66
N THR A 10 23.81 -26.74 1.04
CA THR A 10 24.21 -25.35 1.30
C THR A 10 23.48 -24.73 2.49
N LEU A 11 22.55 -25.48 3.11
CA LEU A 11 21.81 -25.04 4.30
C LEU A 11 22.76 -24.98 5.50
N HIS A 12 23.08 -23.75 5.90
CA HIS A 12 23.91 -23.49 7.08
C HIS A 12 23.28 -24.12 8.33
N GLY A 13 24.08 -24.83 9.13
CA GLY A 13 23.65 -25.44 10.39
C GLY A 13 23.15 -26.89 10.28
N ILE A 14 22.70 -27.36 9.10
CA ILE A 14 22.13 -28.70 8.97
C ILE A 14 23.17 -29.82 9.21
N GLN A 15 24.41 -29.59 8.77
CA GLN A 15 25.55 -30.48 9.03
C GLN A 15 25.92 -30.61 10.52
N HIS A 16 25.59 -29.62 11.36
CA HIS A 16 25.85 -29.67 12.81
C HIS A 16 24.77 -30.44 13.56
N ILE A 17 23.57 -30.56 12.99
CA ILE A 17 22.45 -31.30 13.56
C ILE A 17 22.64 -32.81 13.33
N PHE A 18 23.06 -33.22 12.14
CA PHE A 18 23.15 -34.62 11.71
C PHE A 18 24.56 -35.23 11.84
N ARG A 19 25.44 -34.68 12.70
CA ARG A 19 26.80 -35.23 12.86
C ARG A 19 26.82 -36.44 13.80
N HIS A 20 27.45 -37.53 13.35
CA HIS A 20 27.52 -38.89 13.95
C HIS A 20 28.22 -39.02 15.33
N ARG A 21 28.04 -38.08 16.27
CA ARG A 21 28.40 -38.27 17.68
C ARG A 21 27.15 -38.16 18.54
N CYS A 22 27.01 -39.08 19.50
CA CYS A 22 25.92 -39.20 20.49
C CYS A 22 25.12 -37.92 20.68
N TYR A 23 23.78 -38.02 20.63
CA TYR A 23 22.82 -36.93 20.89
C TYR A 23 23.24 -36.12 22.11
N THR A 24 23.99 -35.06 21.86
CA THR A 24 24.59 -34.21 22.88
C THR A 24 23.79 -32.93 22.94
N ALA A 25 23.78 -32.25 24.08
CA ALA A 25 23.11 -30.97 24.26
C ALA A 25 23.47 -29.96 23.13
N ARG A 26 24.69 -30.05 22.59
CA ARG A 26 25.15 -29.25 21.45
C ARG A 26 24.33 -29.44 20.18
N ASN A 27 23.91 -30.67 19.83
CA ASN A 27 23.10 -30.92 18.63
C ASN A 27 21.68 -30.38 18.83
N LEU A 28 21.13 -30.51 20.04
CA LEU A 28 19.83 -29.93 20.39
C LEU A 28 19.86 -28.40 20.32
N LEU A 29 20.93 -27.76 20.81
CA LEU A 29 21.10 -26.31 20.68
C LEU A 29 21.18 -25.86 19.23
N TRP A 30 21.90 -26.59 18.37
CA TRP A 30 21.94 -26.31 16.92
C TRP A 30 20.59 -26.51 16.25
N LEU A 31 19.86 -27.56 16.63
CA LEU A 31 18.50 -27.80 16.12
C LEU A 31 17.55 -26.68 16.51
N LEU A 32 17.56 -26.27 17.79
CA LEU A 32 16.74 -25.16 18.28
C LEU A 32 17.11 -23.83 17.62
N ALA A 33 18.40 -23.55 17.44
CA ALA A 33 18.85 -22.34 16.75
C ALA A 33 18.42 -22.34 15.28
N PHE A 34 18.52 -23.48 14.59
CA PHE A 34 18.07 -23.63 13.21
C PHE A 34 16.55 -23.45 13.09
N LEU A 35 15.77 -24.11 13.93
CA LEU A 35 14.31 -23.96 13.99
C LEU A 35 13.90 -22.52 14.31
N GLY A 36 14.57 -21.89 15.27
CA GLY A 36 14.35 -20.49 15.62
C GLY A 36 14.65 -19.55 14.45
N SER A 37 15.79 -19.73 13.78
CA SER A 37 16.15 -18.96 12.58
C SER A 37 15.14 -19.16 11.45
N LEU A 38 14.67 -20.39 11.23
CA LEU A 38 13.67 -20.71 10.21
C LEU A 38 12.32 -20.07 10.52
N ALA A 39 11.88 -20.12 11.79
CA ALA A 39 10.64 -19.50 12.22
C ALA A 39 10.67 -17.98 12.06
N LEU A 40 11.78 -17.33 12.46
CA LEU A 40 11.98 -15.90 12.26
C LEU A 40 12.00 -15.52 10.78
N LEU A 41 12.66 -16.32 9.95
CA LEU A 41 12.69 -16.13 8.50
C LEU A 41 11.27 -16.18 7.92
N ILE A 42 10.52 -17.24 8.20
CA ILE A 42 9.13 -17.40 7.72
C ILE A 42 8.26 -16.22 8.18
N HIS A 43 8.38 -15.82 9.45
CA HIS A 43 7.61 -14.69 9.98
C HIS A 43 7.93 -13.38 9.25
N ALA A 44 9.21 -13.06 9.07
CA ALA A 44 9.65 -11.86 8.37
C ALA A 44 9.17 -11.85 6.91
N TYR A 45 9.32 -12.97 6.21
CA TYR A 45 8.85 -13.08 4.82
C TYR A 45 7.33 -12.96 4.69
N ALA A 46 6.56 -13.60 5.58
CA ALA A 46 5.11 -13.47 5.59
C ALA A 46 4.66 -12.01 5.80
N LYS A 47 5.34 -11.28 6.69
CA LYS A 47 5.11 -9.84 6.89
C LYS A 47 5.43 -9.03 5.64
N CYS A 48 6.58 -9.26 5.01
CA CYS A 48 6.98 -8.57 3.79
C CYS A 48 6.00 -8.83 2.63
N VAL A 49 5.59 -10.08 2.43
CA VAL A 49 4.60 -10.45 1.39
C VAL A 49 3.25 -9.82 1.68
N GLY A 50 2.81 -9.82 2.95
CA GLY A 50 1.58 -9.13 3.36
C GLY A 50 1.62 -7.63 3.05
N LEU A 51 2.74 -6.96 3.38
CA LEU A 51 2.93 -5.54 3.06
C LEU A 51 2.96 -5.28 1.56
N TYR A 52 3.57 -6.15 0.77
CA TYR A 52 3.58 -6.05 -0.68
C TYR A 52 2.17 -6.06 -1.26
N PHE A 53 1.33 -7.01 -0.83
CA PHE A 53 -0.06 -7.13 -1.31
C PHE A 53 -1.04 -6.11 -0.70
N GLN A 54 -0.61 -5.32 0.28
CA GLN A 54 -1.37 -4.15 0.73
C GLN A 54 -1.25 -2.97 -0.24
N TYR A 55 -0.36 -3.06 -1.23
CA TYR A 55 -0.08 -1.99 -2.20
C TYR A 55 0.08 -0.60 -1.56
N PRO A 56 0.90 -0.47 -0.49
CA PRO A 56 1.13 0.83 0.12
C PRO A 56 1.84 1.75 -0.88
N HIS A 57 1.35 2.98 -1.01
CA HIS A 57 1.99 4.02 -1.81
C HIS A 57 2.38 5.19 -0.91
N SER A 58 3.51 5.81 -1.23
CA SER A 58 3.96 7.04 -0.59
C SER A 58 4.13 8.10 -1.67
N THR A 59 3.53 9.27 -1.47
CA THR A 59 3.67 10.40 -2.38
C THR A 59 4.77 11.32 -1.85
N GLN A 60 5.79 11.56 -2.67
CA GLN A 60 6.79 12.59 -2.39
C GLN A 60 6.34 13.88 -3.06
N LEU A 61 6.23 14.94 -2.28
CA LEU A 61 5.84 16.27 -2.76
C LEU A 61 7.10 17.12 -2.86
N GLU A 62 7.33 17.69 -4.03
CA GLU A 62 8.46 18.60 -4.29
C GLU A 62 7.94 19.91 -4.87
N GLU A 63 8.50 21.03 -4.39
CA GLU A 63 8.18 22.36 -4.86
C GLU A 63 9.24 22.84 -5.85
N GLU A 64 8.90 22.82 -7.14
CA GLU A 64 9.79 23.31 -8.20
C GLU A 64 9.41 24.72 -8.68
N MET A 65 10.40 25.62 -8.72
CA MET A 65 10.25 26.96 -9.29
C MET A 65 10.39 26.93 -10.82
N ALA A 66 9.29 26.72 -11.53
CA ALA A 66 9.27 26.79 -13.00
C ALA A 66 9.20 28.24 -13.52
N ARG A 67 10.15 28.63 -14.40
CA ARG A 67 10.21 29.98 -15.02
C ARG A 67 9.05 30.29 -15.98
N LYS A 68 8.39 29.26 -16.50
CA LYS A 68 7.21 29.37 -17.38
C LYS A 68 6.21 28.30 -16.96
N LYS A 69 5.00 28.70 -16.57
CA LYS A 69 3.87 27.80 -16.28
C LYS A 69 2.73 28.10 -17.24
N THR A 70 1.97 27.07 -17.62
CA THR A 70 0.76 27.25 -18.41
C THR A 70 -0.27 28.00 -17.60
N PHE A 71 -0.80 29.09 -18.16
CA PHE A 71 -1.87 29.85 -17.51
C PHE A 71 -3.13 28.96 -17.43
N PRO A 72 -3.77 28.83 -16.26
CA PRO A 72 -4.91 27.92 -16.11
C PRO A 72 -6.15 28.45 -16.82
N ALA A 73 -7.09 27.57 -17.10
CA ALA A 73 -8.43 28.00 -17.49
C ALA A 73 -9.09 28.73 -16.31
N ILE A 74 -9.58 29.94 -16.56
CA ILE A 74 -10.36 30.69 -15.58
C ILE A 74 -11.83 30.60 -15.97
N THR A 75 -12.63 29.95 -15.14
CA THR A 75 -14.08 29.89 -15.31
C THR A 75 -14.74 30.98 -14.46
N LEU A 76 -15.45 31.89 -15.13
CA LEU A 76 -16.21 32.96 -14.49
C LEU A 76 -17.69 32.75 -14.77
N CYS A 77 -18.49 32.66 -13.71
CA CYS A 77 -19.94 32.58 -13.78
C CYS A 77 -20.55 33.80 -13.08
N ASN A 78 -21.63 34.33 -13.65
CA ASN A 78 -22.44 35.32 -12.96
C ASN A 78 -23.11 34.65 -11.75
N LEU A 79 -23.12 35.32 -10.61
CA LEU A 79 -23.84 34.86 -9.42
C LEU A 79 -25.36 34.89 -9.63
N ASN A 80 -25.85 35.71 -10.56
CA ASN A 80 -27.25 35.69 -10.95
C ASN A 80 -27.58 34.37 -11.67
N PRO A 81 -28.38 33.48 -11.06
CA PRO A 81 -28.64 32.13 -11.60
C PRO A 81 -29.48 32.16 -12.87
N ALA A 82 -30.36 33.16 -13.01
CA ALA A 82 -31.24 33.28 -14.17
C ALA A 82 -31.49 34.76 -14.51
N ARG A 83 -31.54 35.06 -15.80
CA ARG A 83 -31.95 36.39 -16.24
C ARG A 83 -33.46 36.48 -16.19
N PHE A 84 -33.99 37.33 -15.32
CA PHE A 84 -35.44 37.54 -15.18
C PHE A 84 -36.12 37.87 -16.52
N SER A 85 -35.46 38.68 -17.37
CA SER A 85 -35.94 39.03 -18.71
C SER A 85 -36.04 37.86 -19.70
N ARG A 86 -35.53 36.67 -19.35
CA ARG A 86 -35.55 35.45 -20.18
C ARG A 86 -36.44 34.37 -19.58
N LEU A 87 -37.07 34.59 -18.42
CA LEU A 87 -38.00 33.64 -17.82
C LEU A 87 -39.38 33.75 -18.48
N SER A 88 -39.94 32.61 -18.86
CA SER A 88 -41.32 32.51 -19.34
C SER A 88 -42.28 32.19 -18.19
N GLY A 89 -43.60 32.28 -18.44
CA GLY A 89 -44.61 31.86 -17.47
C GLY A 89 -44.53 30.36 -17.12
N HIS A 90 -44.08 29.52 -18.07
CA HIS A 90 -43.83 28.10 -17.80
C HIS A 90 -42.65 27.90 -16.85
N ASP A 91 -41.56 28.67 -17.03
CA ASP A 91 -40.38 28.57 -16.17
C ASP A 91 -40.67 29.07 -14.74
N LEU A 92 -41.45 30.13 -14.60
CA LEU A 92 -41.91 30.62 -13.29
C LEU A 92 -42.85 29.62 -12.61
N TYR A 93 -43.74 28.97 -13.37
CA TYR A 93 -44.65 27.96 -12.83
C TYR A 93 -43.90 26.75 -12.26
N TRP A 94 -42.83 26.28 -12.92
CA TRP A 94 -42.09 25.10 -12.48
C TRP A 94 -40.91 25.40 -11.54
N ALA A 95 -40.24 26.54 -11.70
CA ALA A 95 -38.99 26.84 -11.01
C ALA A 95 -39.02 28.16 -10.22
N GLY A 96 -40.13 28.91 -10.23
CA GLY A 96 -40.20 30.24 -9.60
C GLY A 96 -39.97 30.23 -8.09
N GLU A 97 -40.53 29.27 -7.37
CA GLU A 97 -40.30 29.09 -5.92
C GLU A 97 -38.85 28.67 -5.64
N MET A 98 -38.30 27.73 -6.41
CA MET A 98 -36.90 27.29 -6.28
C MET A 98 -35.91 28.43 -6.54
N LEU A 99 -36.22 29.33 -7.47
CA LEU A 99 -35.43 30.52 -7.78
C LEU A 99 -35.65 31.67 -6.79
N GLY A 100 -36.56 31.52 -5.81
CA GLY A 100 -36.91 32.56 -4.84
C GLY A 100 -37.53 33.81 -5.47
N LEU A 101 -38.29 33.62 -6.57
CA LEU A 101 -38.93 34.70 -7.33
C LEU A 101 -40.44 34.83 -7.05
N LEU A 102 -41.00 33.89 -6.30
CA LEU A 102 -42.40 33.86 -5.89
C LEU A 102 -42.44 33.81 -4.36
N ASP A 103 -42.82 34.92 -3.76
CA ASP A 103 -43.25 35.03 -2.35
C ASP A 103 -44.78 35.22 -2.31
#